data_AF-A0A1T5INJ1-F1
#
_entry.id   AF-A0A1T5INJ1-F1
#
_cell.length_a   1.000
_cell.length_b   1.000
_cell.length_c   1.000
_cell.angle_alpha   90.00
_cell.angle_beta   90.00
_cell.angle_gamma   90.00
#
_symmetry.space_group_name_H-M   'P 1'
#
loop_
_entity.id
_entity.type
_entity.pdbx_description
1 polymer ?
#
loop_
_entity_poly.entity_id
_entity_poly.type
_entity_poly.pdbx_seq_one_letter_code
_entity_poly.pdbx_strand_id
1 'polypeptide(L)'
;MSIRKFFKRLRSYRLTLRAKLIASLSLIAAILLVSLLISVMEYSGMSDYVSDLIADDISSINVANRLAEMSNTYNLDILAVVGDEASVELPDFDDGYFKSHCDSLRSSVPSNQVKPLADSVMYSYSAYMLTSMELEDVIQSDFIDTRAWYFERLQPRYDRLRADLTALSNAIYKDLEKNSATFEGGFYRSIIPGIVAVGVGLLLVVMLLFFLLAFYVNPLYRMLEGLDAYRSQDKKYNVKFDGDDQLARLNEGIAELANENRQFRSRIKTIGKQ
;
A
#
# COMPACT_ATOMS: atom_id res chain seq x y z
N MET A 1 22.46 32.69 -24.13
CA MET A 1 21.16 33.21 -24.65
C MET A 1 20.31 33.64 -23.45
N SER A 2 20.15 34.94 -23.22
CA SER A 2 19.59 35.47 -21.96
C SER A 2 18.14 35.02 -21.70
N ILE A 3 17.88 34.48 -20.51
CA ILE A 3 16.55 34.07 -19.99
C ILE A 3 15.47 35.15 -20.22
N ARG A 4 15.86 36.44 -20.21
CA ARG A 4 14.96 37.56 -20.55
C ARG A 4 14.40 37.52 -21.97
N LYS A 5 15.17 37.05 -22.97
CA LYS A 5 14.69 36.90 -24.36
C LYS A 5 13.71 35.72 -24.51
N PHE A 6 13.87 34.68 -23.69
CA PHE A 6 12.98 33.53 -23.66
C PHE A 6 11.60 33.89 -23.10
N PHE A 7 11.55 34.57 -21.94
CA PHE A 7 10.30 35.09 -21.37
C PHE A 7 9.60 36.12 -22.26
N LYS A 8 10.35 36.99 -22.96
CA LYS A 8 9.77 37.92 -23.95
C LYS A 8 9.14 37.18 -25.14
N ARG A 9 9.72 36.07 -25.60
CA ARG A 9 9.17 35.22 -26.67
C ARG A 9 7.94 34.44 -26.22
N LEU A 10 7.88 33.97 -24.97
CA LEU A 10 6.67 33.33 -24.43
C LEU A 10 5.50 34.32 -24.30
N ARG A 11 5.75 35.58 -23.94
CA ARG A 11 4.69 36.59 -23.75
C ARG A 11 3.99 37.02 -25.04
N SER A 12 4.59 36.77 -26.21
CA SER A 12 3.97 37.08 -27.51
C SER A 12 3.14 35.93 -28.10
N TYR A 13 3.16 34.74 -27.49
CA TYR A 13 2.37 33.60 -27.93
C TYR A 13 0.95 33.69 -27.35
N ARG A 14 -0.01 34.11 -28.17
CA ARG A 14 -1.44 33.99 -27.83
C ARG A 14 -1.86 32.53 -27.99
N LEU A 15 -2.24 31.88 -26.90
CA LEU A 15 -2.70 30.50 -26.93
C LEU A 15 -4.08 30.41 -27.57
N THR A 16 -4.25 29.44 -28.45
CA THR A 16 -5.55 29.12 -29.03
C THR A 16 -6.47 28.51 -27.96
N LEU A 17 -7.78 28.67 -28.11
CA LEU A 17 -8.81 28.04 -27.29
C LEU A 17 -8.56 26.54 -27.12
N ARG A 18 -8.28 25.86 -28.25
CA ARG A 18 -7.95 24.44 -28.29
C ARG A 18 -6.69 24.11 -27.50
N ALA A 19 -5.63 24.92 -27.60
CA ALA A 19 -4.40 24.72 -26.85
C ALA A 19 -4.61 24.93 -25.34
N LYS A 20 -5.37 25.96 -24.92
CA LYS A 20 -5.72 26.20 -23.51
C LYS A 20 -6.45 24.99 -22.92
N LEU A 21 -7.44 24.45 -23.65
CA LEU A 21 -8.21 23.28 -23.21
C LEU A 21 -7.38 22.01 -23.16
N ILE A 22 -6.66 21.68 -24.23
CA ILE A 22 -5.81 20.49 -24.27
C ILE A 22 -4.76 20.55 -23.17
N ALA A 23 -4.10 21.70 -22.96
CA ALA A 23 -3.12 21.85 -21.90
C ALA A 23 -3.72 21.60 -20.51
N SER A 24 -4.91 22.13 -20.22
CA SER A 24 -5.58 21.92 -18.94
C SER A 24 -5.98 20.46 -18.69
N LEU A 25 -6.54 19.79 -19.72
CA LEU A 25 -6.93 18.38 -19.63
C LEU A 25 -5.71 17.46 -19.54
N SER A 26 -4.66 17.74 -20.33
CA SER A 26 -3.40 17.00 -20.27
C SER A 26 -2.71 17.15 -18.92
N LEU A 27 -2.77 18.33 -18.30
CA LEU A 27 -2.21 18.53 -16.96
C LEU A 27 -2.95 17.68 -15.91
N ILE A 28 -4.29 17.68 -15.93
CA ILE A 28 -5.11 16.86 -15.03
C ILE A 28 -4.79 15.37 -15.25
N ALA A 29 -4.78 14.93 -16.50
CA ALA A 29 -4.46 13.55 -16.86
C ALA A 29 -3.05 13.15 -16.39
N ALA A 30 -2.05 14.02 -16.56
CA ALA A 30 -0.69 13.76 -16.12
C ALA A 30 -0.58 13.63 -14.59
N ILE A 31 -1.24 14.51 -13.83
CA ILE A 31 -1.24 14.47 -12.35
C ILE A 31 -1.90 13.17 -11.86
N LEU A 32 -3.05 12.81 -12.42
CA LEU A 32 -3.75 11.58 -12.07
C LEU A 32 -2.94 10.33 -12.44
N LEU A 33 -2.26 10.33 -13.59
CA LEU A 33 -1.43 9.22 -14.04
C LEU A 33 -0.21 9.04 -13.14
N VAL A 34 0.51 10.11 -12.82
CA VAL A 34 1.66 10.07 -11.89
C VAL A 34 1.21 9.58 -10.51
N SER A 35 0.06 10.05 -10.02
CA SER A 35 -0.49 9.57 -8.76
C SER A 35 -0.83 8.08 -8.78
N LEU A 36 -1.45 7.61 -9.87
CA LEU A 36 -1.78 6.19 -10.03
C LEU A 36 -0.49 5.35 -10.01
N LEU A 37 0.55 5.78 -10.74
CA LEU A 37 1.83 5.09 -10.74
C LEU A 37 2.47 5.02 -9.36
N ILE A 38 2.51 6.14 -8.63
CA ILE A 38 3.05 6.20 -7.26
C ILE A 38 2.26 5.26 -6.36
N SER A 39 0.93 5.33 -6.40
CA SER A 39 0.06 4.49 -5.56
C SER A 39 0.24 3.00 -5.86
N VAL A 40 0.37 2.61 -7.13
CA VAL A 40 0.60 1.20 -7.51
C VAL A 40 1.98 0.72 -7.05
N MET A 41 3.03 1.53 -7.21
CA MET A 41 4.39 1.18 -6.76
C MET A 41 4.49 1.05 -5.24
N GLU A 42 3.86 1.97 -4.49
CA GLU A 42 3.85 1.93 -3.03
C GLU A 42 2.98 0.76 -2.51
N TYR A 43 1.88 0.45 -3.19
CA TYR A 43 1.06 -0.73 -2.88
C TYR A 43 1.80 -2.04 -3.15
N SER A 44 2.48 -2.18 -4.29
CA SER A 44 3.21 -3.41 -4.62
C SER A 44 4.36 -3.67 -3.65
N GLY A 45 5.16 -2.64 -3.34
CA GLY A 45 6.27 -2.77 -2.39
C GLY A 45 5.80 -3.14 -0.98
N MET A 46 4.60 -2.69 -0.60
CA MET A 46 4.00 -3.07 0.68
C MET A 46 3.40 -4.49 0.63
N SER A 47 2.69 -4.84 -0.43
CA SER A 47 2.06 -6.15 -0.59
C SER A 47 3.08 -7.29 -0.49
N ASP A 48 4.23 -7.13 -1.15
CA ASP A 48 5.30 -8.14 -1.15
C ASP A 48 5.91 -8.28 0.26
N TYR A 49 6.22 -7.15 0.91
CA TYR A 49 6.71 -7.14 2.30
C TYR A 49 5.73 -7.81 3.28
N VAL A 50 4.43 -7.68 3.04
CA VAL A 50 3.37 -8.18 3.92
C VAL A 50 3.12 -9.67 3.74
N SER A 51 3.11 -10.13 2.49
CA SER A 51 2.95 -11.53 2.18
C SER A 51 4.10 -12.34 2.78
N ASP A 52 5.34 -11.87 2.61
CA ASP A 52 6.51 -12.64 3.03
C ASP A 52 6.70 -12.63 4.55
N LEU A 53 6.55 -11.46 5.21
CA LEU A 53 6.75 -11.36 6.66
C LEU A 53 5.68 -12.11 7.45
N ILE A 54 4.40 -12.01 7.05
CA ILE A 54 3.32 -12.72 7.73
C ILE A 54 3.42 -14.23 7.48
N ALA A 55 3.79 -14.66 6.26
CA ALA A 55 3.97 -16.07 5.97
C ALA A 55 5.13 -16.67 6.78
N ASP A 56 6.26 -15.98 6.89
CA ASP A 56 7.42 -16.42 7.65
C ASP A 56 7.16 -16.44 9.17
N ASP A 57 6.48 -15.42 9.71
CA ASP A 57 6.11 -15.36 11.13
C ASP A 57 5.09 -16.46 11.49
N ILE A 58 4.06 -16.68 10.66
CA ILE A 58 3.07 -17.75 10.87
C ILE A 58 3.73 -19.14 10.79
N SER A 59 4.59 -19.34 9.79
CA SER A 59 5.36 -20.58 9.66
C SER A 59 6.21 -20.82 10.92
N SER A 60 6.90 -19.78 11.40
CA SER A 60 7.73 -19.86 12.60
C SER A 60 6.92 -20.20 13.87
N ILE A 61 5.72 -19.64 14.04
CA ILE A 61 4.81 -20.00 15.14
C ILE A 61 4.40 -21.47 15.06
N ASN A 62 4.01 -21.93 13.87
CA ASN A 62 3.59 -23.32 13.69
C ASN A 62 4.73 -24.29 14.01
N VAL A 63 5.96 -23.98 13.59
CA VAL A 63 7.15 -24.77 13.91
C VAL A 63 7.42 -24.77 15.42
N ALA A 64 7.42 -23.60 16.07
CA ALA A 64 7.65 -23.51 17.51
C ALA A 64 6.62 -24.31 18.34
N ASN A 65 5.34 -24.22 17.97
CA ASN A 65 4.27 -25.01 18.59
C ASN A 65 4.47 -26.51 18.37
N ARG A 66 4.88 -26.92 17.16
CA ARG A 66 5.15 -28.33 16.84
C ARG A 66 6.32 -28.89 17.65
N LEU A 67 7.40 -28.13 17.82
CA LEU A 67 8.54 -28.52 18.66
C LEU A 67 8.14 -28.65 20.15
N ALA A 68 7.29 -27.75 20.64
CA ALA A 68 6.72 -27.83 21.99
C ALA A 68 5.84 -29.06 22.18
N GLU A 69 4.96 -29.34 21.22
CA GLU A 69 4.11 -30.52 21.24
C GLU A 69 4.93 -31.81 21.20
N MET A 70 5.89 -31.93 20.28
CA MET A 70 6.77 -33.09 20.21
C MET A 70 7.53 -33.32 21.52
N SER A 71 8.08 -32.27 22.12
CA SER A 71 8.78 -32.38 23.42
C SER A 71 7.85 -32.87 24.52
N ASN A 72 6.60 -32.40 24.52
CA ASN A 72 5.58 -32.82 25.47
C ASN A 72 5.16 -34.28 25.23
N THR A 73 4.89 -34.68 23.99
CA THR A 73 4.58 -36.06 23.61
C THR A 73 5.69 -37.00 24.06
N TYR A 74 6.95 -36.70 23.72
CA TYR A 74 8.10 -37.47 24.19
C TYR A 74 8.13 -37.64 25.70
N ASN A 75 7.90 -36.57 26.45
CA ASN A 75 7.93 -36.65 27.91
C ASN A 75 6.76 -37.48 28.46
N LEU A 76 5.57 -37.38 27.86
CA LEU A 76 4.39 -38.17 28.23
C LEU A 76 4.56 -39.66 27.88
N ASP A 77 5.18 -39.97 26.75
CA ASP A 77 5.46 -41.35 26.33
C ASP A 77 6.46 -41.99 27.30
N ILE A 78 7.53 -41.29 27.66
CA ILE A 78 8.47 -41.76 28.69
C ILE A 78 7.75 -41.95 30.04
N LEU A 79 6.90 -41.00 30.43
CA LEU A 79 6.14 -41.10 31.68
C LEU A 79 5.17 -42.29 31.68
N ALA A 80 4.57 -42.63 30.53
CA ALA A 80 3.72 -43.80 30.39
C ALA A 80 4.51 -45.10 30.61
N VAL A 81 5.72 -45.20 30.05
CA VAL A 81 6.64 -46.33 30.27
C VAL A 81 7.06 -46.43 31.74
N VAL A 82 7.30 -45.30 32.41
CA VAL A 82 7.64 -45.25 33.85
C VAL A 82 6.44 -45.63 34.75
N GLY A 83 5.21 -45.41 34.25
CA GLY A 83 3.97 -45.58 35.01
C GLY A 83 3.34 -46.96 34.92
N ASP A 84 3.51 -47.66 33.79
CA ASP A 84 2.90 -48.97 33.52
C ASP A 84 3.96 -49.95 32.96
N GLU A 85 4.36 -50.94 33.75
CA GLU A 85 5.45 -51.90 33.43
C GLU A 85 5.08 -52.89 32.29
N ALA A 86 3.84 -52.88 31.82
CA ALA A 86 3.34 -53.84 30.83
C ALA A 86 3.29 -53.24 29.41
N SER A 87 4.28 -53.61 28.58
CA SER A 87 4.24 -53.54 27.10
C SER A 87 4.01 -52.16 26.45
N VAL A 88 4.61 -51.10 26.99
CA VAL A 88 4.63 -49.80 26.31
C VAL A 88 5.83 -49.76 25.36
N GLU A 89 5.59 -49.47 24.08
CA GLU A 89 6.66 -49.24 23.09
C GLU A 89 7.54 -48.07 23.53
N LEU A 90 8.86 -48.20 23.35
CA LEU A 90 9.77 -47.10 23.61
C LEU A 90 9.43 -45.90 22.72
N PRO A 91 9.55 -44.66 23.21
CA PRO A 91 9.25 -43.48 22.42
C PRO A 91 10.13 -43.41 21.16
N ASP A 92 9.52 -43.16 20.00
CA ASP A 92 10.24 -42.92 18.76
C ASP A 92 10.60 -41.44 18.65
N PHE A 93 11.87 -41.12 18.89
CA PHE A 93 12.37 -39.76 18.85
C PHE A 93 12.77 -39.36 17.43
N ASP A 94 11.99 -38.49 16.80
CA ASP A 94 12.35 -37.83 15.54
C ASP A 94 13.34 -36.66 15.79
N ASP A 95 14.58 -37.04 16.08
CA ASP A 95 15.67 -36.10 16.35
C ASP A 95 16.06 -35.26 15.13
N GLY A 96 15.98 -35.86 13.95
CA GLY A 96 16.28 -35.19 12.68
C GLY A 96 15.28 -34.07 12.37
N TYR A 97 13.98 -34.32 12.55
CA TYR A 97 12.96 -33.31 12.38
C TYR A 97 13.14 -32.16 13.38
N PHE A 98 13.33 -32.47 14.67
CA PHE A 98 13.46 -31.44 15.70
C PHE A 98 14.64 -30.50 15.42
N LYS A 99 15.83 -31.08 15.15
CA LYS A 99 17.04 -30.30 14.89
C LYS A 99 16.93 -29.43 13.65
N SER A 100 16.48 -30.01 12.53
CA SER A 100 16.35 -29.29 11.25
C SER A 100 15.36 -28.12 11.33
N HIS A 101 14.25 -28.28 12.06
CA HIS A 101 13.25 -27.24 12.20
C HIS A 101 13.65 -26.15 13.22
N CYS A 102 14.37 -26.50 14.27
CA CYS A 102 14.99 -25.52 15.17
C CYS A 102 16.08 -24.71 14.45
N ASP A 103 16.90 -25.35 13.61
CA ASP A 103 17.86 -24.65 12.74
C ASP A 103 17.16 -23.74 11.72
N SER A 104 16.03 -24.18 11.17
CA SER A 104 15.21 -23.37 10.26
C SER A 104 14.73 -22.09 10.97
N LEU A 105 14.17 -22.20 12.18
CA LEU A 105 13.79 -21.05 13.02
C LEU A 105 14.96 -20.10 13.32
N ARG A 106 16.15 -20.65 13.56
CA ARG A 106 17.37 -19.85 13.77
C ARG A 106 17.76 -19.05 12.53
N SER A 107 17.50 -19.58 11.34
CA SER A 107 17.87 -18.99 10.06
C SER A 107 16.79 -18.06 9.47
N SER A 108 15.52 -18.35 9.71
CA SER A 108 14.38 -17.67 9.11
C SER A 108 14.06 -16.34 9.76
N VAL A 109 14.32 -16.20 11.07
CA VAL A 109 13.93 -14.98 11.79
C VAL A 109 15.05 -13.92 11.72
N PRO A 110 14.81 -12.76 11.07
CA PRO A 110 15.81 -11.70 10.95
C PRO A 110 16.12 -10.99 12.29
N SER A 111 15.44 -11.36 13.39
CA SER A 111 15.62 -10.72 14.68
C SER A 111 16.80 -11.28 15.47
N ASN A 112 17.63 -10.37 16.00
CA ASN A 112 18.72 -10.70 16.92
C ASN A 112 18.23 -11.31 18.25
N GLN A 113 16.92 -11.37 18.50
CA GLN A 113 16.33 -11.91 19.73
C GLN A 113 15.99 -13.40 19.61
N VAL A 114 15.59 -13.88 18.42
CA VAL A 114 15.17 -15.27 18.23
C VAL A 114 16.35 -16.24 18.13
N LYS A 115 17.46 -15.82 17.51
CA LYS A 115 18.67 -16.65 17.39
C LYS A 115 19.21 -17.21 18.71
N PRO A 116 19.48 -16.39 19.75
CA PRO A 116 19.99 -16.92 21.01
C PRO A 116 18.97 -17.82 21.73
N LEU A 117 17.67 -17.61 21.52
CA LEU A 117 16.63 -18.46 22.09
C LEU A 117 16.56 -19.80 21.37
N ALA A 118 16.69 -19.84 20.05
CA ALA A 118 16.80 -21.08 19.28
C ALA A 118 18.03 -21.88 19.67
N ASP A 119 19.19 -21.23 19.87
CA ASP A 119 20.40 -21.89 20.38
C ASP A 119 20.16 -22.46 21.81
N SER A 120 19.45 -21.72 22.66
CA SER A 120 19.09 -22.20 24.01
C SER A 120 18.19 -23.43 23.97
N VAL A 121 17.17 -23.42 23.09
CA VAL A 121 16.29 -24.58 22.85
C VAL A 121 17.08 -25.78 22.35
N MET A 122 17.98 -25.59 21.38
CA MET A 122 18.82 -26.68 20.87
C MET A 122 19.70 -27.29 21.97
N TYR A 123 20.25 -26.45 22.84
CA TYR A 123 21.06 -26.89 23.97
C TYR A 123 20.25 -27.69 25.00
N SER A 124 19.10 -27.17 25.44
CA SER A 124 18.24 -27.86 26.42
C SER A 124 17.62 -29.12 25.85
N TYR A 125 17.27 -29.12 24.56
CA TYR A 125 16.80 -30.30 23.85
C TYR A 125 17.88 -31.40 23.80
N SER A 126 19.13 -31.03 23.48
CA SER A 126 20.24 -32.00 23.47
C SER A 126 20.46 -32.62 24.85
N ALA A 127 20.36 -31.82 25.93
CA ALA A 127 20.49 -32.31 27.30
C ALA A 127 19.31 -33.21 27.73
N TYR A 128 18.09 -32.86 27.30
CA TYR A 128 16.91 -33.69 27.50
C TYR A 128 17.06 -35.03 26.76
N MET A 129 17.38 -35.00 25.47
CA MET A 129 17.51 -36.19 24.63
C MET A 129 18.61 -37.14 25.14
N LEU A 130 19.77 -36.61 25.52
CA LEU A 130 20.85 -37.41 26.11
C LEU A 130 20.38 -38.17 27.35
N THR A 131 19.55 -37.52 28.18
CA THR A 131 18.97 -38.18 29.37
C THR A 131 17.92 -39.19 28.94
N SER A 132 17.04 -38.88 27.99
CA SER A 132 16.01 -39.80 27.48
C SER A 132 16.58 -41.08 26.90
N MET A 133 17.77 -41.05 26.29
CA MET A 133 18.44 -42.24 25.76
C MET A 133 18.86 -43.25 26.85
N GLU A 134 18.94 -42.84 28.11
CA GLU A 134 19.22 -43.75 29.23
C GLU A 134 18.00 -44.61 29.60
N LEU A 135 16.81 -44.32 29.05
CA LEU A 135 15.56 -44.96 29.46
C LEU A 135 15.60 -46.48 29.35
N GLU A 136 16.12 -47.02 28.25
CA GLU A 136 16.18 -48.46 28.02
C GLU A 136 17.03 -49.17 29.08
N ASP A 137 18.22 -48.61 29.38
CA ASP A 137 19.12 -49.14 30.41
C ASP A 137 18.50 -49.03 31.81
N VAL A 138 17.75 -47.96 32.08
CA VAL A 138 17.09 -47.71 33.37
C VAL A 138 15.94 -48.68 33.63
N ILE A 139 15.15 -49.01 32.60
CA ILE A 139 14.03 -49.97 32.73
C ILE A 139 14.55 -51.40 32.90
N GLN A 140 15.65 -51.76 32.24
CA GLN A 140 16.24 -53.10 32.34
C GLN A 140 17.08 -53.30 33.61
N SER A 141 17.32 -52.25 34.39
CA SER A 141 18.17 -52.31 35.57
C SER A 141 17.40 -52.72 36.83
N ASP A 142 17.83 -53.82 37.47
CA ASP A 142 17.31 -54.23 38.78
C ASP A 142 17.70 -53.29 39.94
N PHE A 143 18.59 -52.33 39.69
CA PHE A 143 19.18 -51.47 40.73
C PHE A 143 18.71 -50.02 40.68
N ILE A 144 18.13 -49.58 39.56
CA ILE A 144 17.73 -48.18 39.36
C ILE A 144 16.22 -48.09 39.54
N ASP A 145 15.78 -47.19 40.44
CA ASP A 145 14.37 -46.83 40.52
C ASP A 145 14.03 -45.92 39.31
N THR A 146 13.33 -46.49 38.32
CA THR A 146 12.90 -45.81 37.09
C THR A 146 12.06 -44.57 37.38
N ARG A 147 11.25 -44.59 38.43
CA ARG A 147 10.43 -43.45 38.84
C ARG A 147 11.30 -42.35 39.43
N ALA A 148 12.21 -42.69 40.34
CA ALA A 148 13.16 -41.72 40.89
C ALA A 148 14.02 -41.10 39.79
N TRP A 149 14.51 -41.90 38.84
CA TRP A 149 15.25 -41.41 37.67
C TRP A 149 14.43 -40.39 36.85
N TYR A 150 13.14 -40.67 36.59
CA TYR A 150 12.28 -39.75 35.85
C TYR A 150 12.15 -38.41 36.58
N PHE A 151 11.74 -38.41 37.85
CA PHE A 151 11.46 -37.18 38.60
C PHE A 151 12.73 -36.38 38.96
N GLU A 152 13.84 -37.06 39.24
CA GLU A 152 15.07 -36.40 39.71
C GLU A 152 16.05 -36.04 38.58
N ARG A 153 16.05 -36.79 37.47
CA ARG A 153 17.01 -36.59 36.37
C ARG A 153 16.34 -36.09 35.09
N LEU A 154 15.29 -36.75 34.61
CA LEU A 154 14.68 -36.41 33.32
C LEU A 154 13.80 -35.16 33.40
N GLN A 155 12.87 -35.11 34.35
CA GLN A 155 11.89 -34.04 34.47
C GLN A 155 12.53 -32.65 34.59
N PRO A 156 13.61 -32.42 35.37
CA PRO A 156 14.27 -31.12 35.41
C PRO A 156 14.87 -30.69 34.05
N ARG A 157 15.29 -31.64 33.21
CA ARG A 157 15.81 -31.37 31.86
C ARG A 157 14.67 -31.00 30.92
N TYR A 158 13.56 -31.73 31.00
CA TYR A 158 12.34 -31.41 30.27
C TYR A 158 11.78 -30.04 30.65
N ASP A 159 11.71 -29.71 31.94
CA ASP A 159 11.21 -28.41 32.40
C ASP A 159 12.05 -27.24 31.86
N ARG A 160 13.37 -27.45 31.75
CA ARG A 160 14.26 -26.46 31.14
C ARG A 160 14.00 -26.31 29.63
N LEU A 161 13.88 -27.42 28.91
CA LEU A 161 13.52 -27.41 27.49
C LEU A 161 12.18 -26.70 27.26
N ARG A 162 11.17 -27.01 28.06
CA ARG A 162 9.84 -26.39 28.00
C ARG A 162 9.91 -24.88 28.26
N ALA A 163 10.72 -24.45 29.22
CA ALA A 163 10.93 -23.03 29.51
C ALA A 163 11.59 -22.30 28.32
N ASP A 164 12.63 -22.88 27.72
CA ASP A 164 13.32 -22.30 26.57
C ASP A 164 12.40 -22.24 25.33
N LEU A 165 11.61 -23.29 25.07
CA LEU A 165 10.60 -23.32 24.00
C LEU A 165 9.50 -22.27 24.19
N THR A 166 9.08 -22.06 25.43
CA THR A 166 8.11 -21.01 25.78
C THR A 166 8.70 -19.63 25.54
N ALA A 167 9.96 -19.40 25.94
CA ALA A 167 10.64 -18.14 25.72
C ALA A 167 10.82 -17.85 24.21
N LEU A 168 11.21 -18.86 23.42
CA LEU A 168 11.29 -18.77 21.97
C LEU A 168 9.95 -18.42 21.33
N SER A 169 8.88 -19.14 21.69
CA SER A 169 7.53 -18.91 21.17
C SER A 169 7.06 -17.49 21.49
N ASN A 170 7.25 -17.03 22.72
CA ASN A 170 6.89 -15.66 23.13
C ASN A 170 7.65 -14.59 22.35
N ALA A 171 8.94 -14.81 22.05
CA ALA A 171 9.71 -13.89 21.22
C ALA A 171 9.19 -13.82 19.78
N ILE A 172 8.84 -14.96 19.19
CA ILE A 172 8.22 -15.02 17.85
C ILE A 172 6.87 -14.31 17.83
N TYR A 173 5.99 -14.54 18.83
CA TYR A 173 4.71 -13.83 18.94
C TYR A 173 4.89 -12.31 19.08
N LYS A 174 5.88 -11.87 19.85
CA LYS A 174 6.16 -10.44 20.06
C LYS A 174 6.70 -9.77 18.78
N ASP A 175 7.53 -10.47 18.01
CA ASP A 175 7.99 -9.99 16.72
C ASP A 175 6.81 -9.86 15.73
N LEU A 176 5.90 -10.84 15.68
CA LEU A 176 4.67 -10.76 14.88
C LEU A 176 3.80 -9.56 15.29
N GLU A 177 3.60 -9.32 16.59
CA GLU A 177 2.81 -8.18 17.09
C GLU A 177 3.43 -6.84 16.63
N LYS A 178 4.76 -6.71 16.75
CA LYS A 178 5.49 -5.52 16.33
C LYS A 178 5.44 -5.31 14.81
N ASN A 179 5.59 -6.40 14.06
CA ASN A 179 5.52 -6.40 12.60
C ASN A 179 4.10 -6.01 12.14
N SER A 180 3.06 -6.52 12.81
CA SER A 180 1.66 -6.18 12.56
C SER A 180 1.33 -4.71 12.84
N ALA A 181 1.83 -4.14 13.95
CA ALA A 181 1.67 -2.72 14.24
C ALA A 181 2.40 -1.82 13.22
N THR A 182 3.59 -2.26 12.77
CA THR A 182 4.34 -1.56 11.71
C THR A 182 3.63 -1.63 10.37
N PHE A 183 2.95 -2.74 10.08
CA PHE A 183 2.11 -2.94 8.90
C PHE A 183 0.96 -1.93 8.85
N GLU A 184 0.20 -1.77 9.93
CA GLU A 184 -0.93 -0.84 9.95
C GLU A 184 -0.46 0.59 9.64
N GLY A 185 0.61 1.05 10.29
CA GLY A 185 1.20 2.37 10.03
C GLY A 185 1.76 2.54 8.60
N GLY A 186 2.37 1.49 8.06
CA GLY A 186 2.88 1.46 6.68
C GLY A 186 1.78 1.54 5.62
N PHE A 187 0.65 0.87 5.88
CA PHE A 187 -0.52 0.84 4.99
C PHE A 187 -1.14 2.22 4.84
N TYR A 188 -1.40 2.88 5.97
CA TYR A 188 -1.91 4.23 5.97
C TYR A 188 -0.97 5.19 5.23
N ARG A 189 0.35 5.05 5.41
CA ARG A 189 1.34 5.92 4.73
C ARG A 189 1.39 5.70 3.21
N SER A 190 1.19 4.47 2.74
CA SER A 190 1.18 4.10 1.32
C SER A 190 -0.05 4.61 0.56
N ILE A 191 -1.20 4.72 1.24
CA ILE A 191 -2.46 5.11 0.58
C ILE A 191 -2.65 6.64 0.52
N ILE A 192 -2.10 7.39 1.49
CA ILE A 192 -2.29 8.84 1.60
C ILE A 192 -1.95 9.60 0.31
N PRO A 193 -0.80 9.37 -0.38
CA PRO A 193 -0.48 10.08 -1.62
C PRO A 193 -1.53 9.90 -2.72
N GLY A 194 -2.10 8.69 -2.83
CA GLY A 194 -3.19 8.39 -3.76
C GLY A 194 -4.45 9.19 -3.47
N ILE A 195 -4.92 9.18 -2.23
CA ILE A 195 -6.13 9.92 -1.81
C ILE A 195 -5.97 11.43 -2.04
N VAL A 196 -4.82 12.00 -1.65
CA VAL A 196 -4.54 13.43 -1.80
C VAL A 196 -4.58 13.83 -3.27
N ALA A 197 -3.99 13.03 -4.15
CA ALA A 197 -3.96 13.33 -5.57
C ALA A 197 -5.33 13.21 -6.24
N VAL A 198 -6.19 12.26 -5.83
CA VAL A 198 -7.59 12.21 -6.27
C VAL A 198 -8.32 13.50 -5.86
N GLY A 199 -8.14 13.95 -4.61
CA GLY A 199 -8.72 15.20 -4.12
C GLY A 199 -8.27 16.43 -4.92
N VAL A 200 -6.96 16.54 -5.19
CA VAL A 200 -6.39 17.62 -6.02
C VAL A 200 -6.91 17.54 -7.46
N GLY A 201 -6.98 16.34 -8.04
CA GLY A 201 -7.52 16.12 -9.38
C GLY A 201 -8.98 16.57 -9.49
N LEU A 202 -9.81 16.25 -8.50
CA LEU A 202 -11.21 16.68 -8.47
C LEU A 202 -11.33 18.22 -8.36
N LEU A 203 -10.50 18.85 -7.53
CA LEU A 203 -10.46 20.31 -7.42
C LEU A 203 -10.06 20.97 -8.75
N LEU A 204 -9.07 20.43 -9.46
CA LEU A 204 -8.66 20.93 -10.77
C LEU A 204 -9.78 20.79 -11.82
N VAL A 205 -10.55 19.70 -11.78
CA VAL A 205 -11.72 19.52 -12.65
C VAL A 205 -12.78 20.58 -12.37
N VAL A 206 -13.07 20.86 -11.10
CA VAL A 206 -14.01 21.93 -10.72
C VAL A 206 -13.52 23.30 -11.18
N MET A 207 -12.23 23.60 -11.02
CA MET A 207 -11.63 24.84 -11.53
C MET A 207 -11.71 24.93 -13.05
N LEU A 208 -11.47 23.84 -13.78
CA LEU A 208 -11.60 23.79 -15.23
C LEU A 208 -13.05 24.04 -15.68
N LEU A 209 -14.02 23.45 -14.98
CA LEU A 209 -15.43 23.67 -15.24
C LEU A 209 -15.81 25.15 -15.03
N PHE A 210 -15.36 25.75 -13.92
CA PHE A 210 -15.58 27.17 -13.65
C PHE A 210 -14.96 28.05 -14.76
N PHE A 211 -13.72 27.76 -15.15
CA PHE A 211 -13.03 28.46 -16.23
C PHE A 211 -13.81 28.37 -17.55
N LEU A 212 -14.29 27.18 -17.90
CA LEU A 212 -15.10 26.95 -19.10
C LEU A 212 -16.40 27.77 -19.10
N LEU A 213 -17.12 27.74 -17.98
CA LEU A 213 -18.38 28.46 -17.82
C LEU A 213 -18.18 29.97 -17.91
N ALA A 214 -17.20 30.50 -17.17
CA ALA A 214 -16.97 31.94 -17.06
C ALA A 214 -16.41 32.57 -18.36
N PHE A 215 -15.44 31.91 -19.00
CA PHE A 215 -14.69 32.51 -20.11
C PHE A 215 -15.12 32.06 -21.51
N TYR A 216 -15.93 30.99 -21.63
CA TYR A 216 -16.39 30.53 -22.94
C TYR A 216 -17.90 30.40 -23.04
N VAL A 217 -18.55 29.67 -22.13
CA VAL A 217 -19.99 29.41 -22.22
C VAL A 217 -20.79 30.71 -22.04
N ASN A 218 -20.53 31.47 -20.97
CA ASN A 218 -21.23 32.72 -20.71
C ASN A 218 -21.01 33.77 -21.82
N PRO A 219 -19.78 34.04 -22.28
CA PRO A 219 -19.56 34.91 -23.43
C PRO A 219 -20.30 34.47 -24.69
N LEU A 220 -20.38 33.17 -24.96
CA LEU A 220 -21.06 32.63 -26.13
C LEU A 220 -22.58 32.87 -26.06
N TYR A 221 -23.21 32.68 -24.89
CA TYR A 221 -24.60 33.06 -24.67
C TYR A 221 -24.83 34.57 -24.86
N ARG A 222 -23.93 35.42 -24.33
CA ARG A 222 -24.02 36.88 -24.51
C ARG A 222 -23.91 37.30 -25.98
N MET A 223 -23.07 36.63 -26.76
CA MET A 223 -22.98 36.84 -28.22
C MET A 223 -24.28 36.46 -28.93
N LEU A 224 -24.87 35.32 -28.55
CA LEU A 224 -26.13 34.83 -29.12
C LEU A 224 -27.29 35.80 -28.83
N GLU A 225 -27.47 36.20 -27.58
CA GLU A 225 -28.47 37.21 -27.20
C GLU A 225 -28.24 38.56 -27.91
N GLY A 226 -26.99 39.00 -28.01
CA GLY A 226 -26.64 40.23 -28.71
C GLY A 226 -26.97 40.17 -30.21
N LEU A 227 -26.78 39.01 -30.84
CA LEU A 227 -27.11 38.79 -32.24
C LEU A 227 -28.63 38.73 -32.46
N ASP A 228 -29.36 38.06 -31.57
CA ASP A 228 -30.83 38.00 -31.62
C ASP A 228 -31.45 39.39 -31.43
N ALA A 229 -30.93 40.19 -30.51
CA ALA A 229 -31.36 41.58 -30.33
C ALA A 229 -31.06 42.45 -31.56
N TYR A 230 -29.93 42.24 -32.23
CA TYR A 230 -29.61 42.92 -33.49
C TYR A 230 -30.59 42.55 -34.61
N ARG A 231 -30.90 41.25 -34.76
CA ARG A 231 -31.77 40.74 -35.83
C ARG A 231 -33.24 41.08 -35.62
N SER A 232 -33.75 40.94 -34.40
CA SER A 232 -35.19 41.06 -34.10
C SER A 232 -35.63 42.46 -33.71
N GLN A 233 -34.76 43.25 -33.07
CA GLN A 233 -35.11 44.55 -32.48
C GLN A 233 -34.35 45.73 -33.12
N ASP A 234 -33.60 45.48 -34.20
CA ASP A 234 -32.75 46.47 -34.91
C ASP A 234 -31.79 47.24 -33.96
N LYS A 235 -31.42 46.60 -32.84
CA LYS A 235 -30.50 47.15 -31.84
C LYS A 235 -29.05 47.04 -32.30
N LYS A 236 -28.19 47.97 -31.90
CA LYS A 236 -26.76 47.91 -32.23
C LYS A 236 -26.10 46.73 -31.49
N TYR A 237 -25.39 45.86 -32.22
CA TYR A 237 -24.55 44.84 -31.60
C TYR A 237 -23.37 45.49 -30.85
N ASN A 238 -23.25 45.23 -29.56
CA ASN A 238 -22.21 45.82 -28.69
C ASN A 238 -21.82 44.86 -27.55
N VAL A 239 -21.64 43.58 -27.87
CA VAL A 239 -21.24 42.57 -26.88
C VAL A 239 -19.74 42.72 -26.58
N LYS A 240 -19.39 42.74 -25.29
CA LYS A 240 -18.01 42.81 -24.80
C LYS A 240 -17.76 41.80 -23.69
N PHE A 241 -16.65 41.08 -23.78
CA PHE A 241 -16.15 40.15 -22.79
C PHE A 241 -14.62 40.08 -22.86
N ASP A 242 -14.00 39.58 -21.79
CA ASP A 242 -12.55 39.43 -21.72
C ASP A 242 -12.10 38.16 -22.46
N GLY A 243 -11.09 38.29 -23.30
CA GLY A 243 -10.52 37.17 -24.05
C GLY A 243 -9.57 37.65 -25.15
N ASP A 244 -8.55 36.86 -25.45
CA ASP A 244 -7.53 37.15 -26.47
C ASP A 244 -7.43 36.07 -27.56
N ASP A 245 -8.35 35.12 -27.55
CA ASP A 245 -8.39 33.93 -28.38
C ASP A 245 -9.43 34.01 -29.52
N GLN A 246 -9.73 32.86 -30.14
CA GLN A 246 -10.66 32.77 -31.26
C GLN A 246 -12.06 33.30 -30.94
N LEU A 247 -12.53 33.18 -29.69
CA LEU A 247 -13.87 33.63 -29.33
C LEU A 247 -13.96 35.16 -29.38
N ALA A 248 -12.92 35.84 -28.89
CA ALA A 248 -12.82 37.30 -28.99
C ALA A 248 -12.75 37.77 -30.44
N ARG A 249 -11.93 37.10 -31.28
CA ARG A 249 -11.85 37.41 -32.73
C ARG A 249 -13.19 37.18 -33.45
N LEU A 250 -13.93 36.14 -33.08
CA LEU A 250 -15.26 35.89 -33.62
C LEU A 250 -16.24 37.00 -33.25
N ASN A 251 -16.22 37.46 -31.99
CA ASN A 251 -17.05 38.57 -31.54
C ASN A 251 -16.73 39.89 -32.25
N GLU A 252 -15.44 40.18 -32.46
CA GLU A 252 -14.99 41.34 -33.24
C GLU A 252 -15.51 41.28 -34.69
N GLY A 253 -15.36 40.12 -35.36
CA GLY A 253 -15.87 39.93 -36.71
C GLY A 253 -17.39 40.07 -36.83
N ILE A 254 -18.14 39.55 -35.84
CA ILE A 254 -19.61 39.74 -35.79
C ILE A 254 -19.95 41.23 -35.59
N ALA A 255 -19.24 41.94 -34.72
CA ALA A 255 -19.47 43.36 -34.47
C ALA A 255 -19.20 44.23 -35.71
N GLU A 256 -18.14 43.92 -36.46
CA GLU A 256 -17.79 44.59 -37.71
C GLU A 256 -18.86 44.36 -38.78
N LEU A 257 -19.24 43.10 -39.04
CA LEU A 257 -20.30 42.74 -40.00
C LEU A 257 -21.66 43.36 -39.64
N ALA A 258 -22.03 43.38 -38.36
CA ALA A 258 -23.27 44.00 -37.91
C ALA A 258 -23.26 45.51 -38.15
N ASN A 259 -22.12 46.17 -37.97
CA ASN A 259 -21.94 47.59 -38.21
C ASN A 259 -21.99 47.92 -39.71
N GLU A 260 -21.29 47.17 -40.55
CA GLU A 260 -21.32 47.30 -42.02
C GLU A 260 -22.74 47.13 -42.55
N ASN A 261 -23.44 46.05 -42.16
CA ASN A 261 -24.83 45.83 -42.57
C ASN A 261 -25.75 46.98 -42.18
N ARG A 262 -25.54 47.57 -40.99
CA ARG A 262 -26.33 48.73 -40.55
C ARG A 262 -26.05 49.96 -41.40
N GLN A 263 -24.79 50.20 -41.76
CA GLN A 263 -24.40 51.29 -42.68
C GLN A 263 -24.97 51.06 -44.09
N PHE A 264 -25.01 49.82 -44.59
CA PHE A 264 -25.65 49.51 -45.87
C PHE A 264 -27.16 49.76 -45.83
N ARG A 265 -27.84 49.28 -44.78
CA ARG A 265 -29.28 49.54 -44.59
C ARG A 265 -29.60 51.04 -44.50
N SER A 266 -28.75 51.84 -43.83
CA SER A 266 -28.96 53.28 -43.76
C SER A 266 -28.75 53.96 -45.12
N ARG A 267 -27.71 53.57 -45.88
CA ARG A 267 -27.45 54.08 -47.24
C ARG A 267 -28.59 53.76 -48.22
N ILE A 268 -29.14 52.55 -48.18
CA ILE A 268 -30.28 52.17 -49.03
C ILE A 268 -31.51 53.02 -48.70
N LYS A 269 -31.78 53.29 -47.42
CA LYS A 269 -32.90 54.15 -47.00
C LYS A 269 -32.75 55.61 -47.48
N THR A 270 -31.52 56.13 -47.58
CA THR A 270 -31.29 57.49 -48.11
C THR A 270 -31.45 57.56 -49.63
N ILE A 271 -31.08 56.51 -50.37
CA ILE A 271 -31.23 56.45 -51.83
C ILE A 271 -32.70 56.29 -52.24
N GLY A 272 -33.49 55.47 -51.54
CA GLY A 272 -34.92 55.27 -51.84
C GLY A 272 -35.85 56.43 -51.43
N LYS A 273 -35.29 57.56 -50.94
CA LYS A 273 -36.04 58.78 -50.60
C LYS A 273 -35.81 59.94 -51.59
N GLN A 274 -34.99 59.72 -52.62
CA GLN A 274 -34.93 60.57 -53.82
C GLN A 274 -35.91 60.03 -54.86
#